data_AF-A0A3P7JNN7-F1
#
_entry.id   AF-A0A3P7JNN7-F1
#
_cell.length_a   1.000
_cell.length_b   1.000
_cell.length_c   1.000
_cell.angle_alpha   90.00
_cell.angle_beta   90.00
_cell.angle_gamma   90.00
#
_symmetry.space_group_name_H-M   'P 1'
#
loop_
_entity.id
_entity.type
_entity.pdbx_description
1 polymer ?
#
loop_
_entity_poly.entity_id
_entity_poly.type
_entity_poly.pdbx_seq_one_letter_code
_entity_poly.pdbx_strand_id
1 'polypeptide(L)'
;MLSRLRPAKKKQQVVTRPRTDQQIPDLAEFLLKRDYAAAISLLEFKQKNGEKNEITDLWLGHCYFRSGDYKKSLDVYEEMRNNGSENPDLPVFLGICYFYLGMYEDAKNAAENTERTPLQNRLLFHVSHKLGEEKRLMAHHQLLGVKLAFQK
;
A
#
# COMPACT_ATOMS: atom_id res chain seq x y z
N MET A 1 -11.00 28.31 -64.64
CA MET A 1 -11.98 27.71 -63.71
C MET A 1 -11.25 26.80 -62.73
N LEU A 2 -10.83 27.32 -61.57
CA LEU A 2 -10.15 26.50 -60.55
C LEU A 2 -11.19 25.75 -59.71
N SER A 3 -11.34 24.45 -59.96
CA SER A 3 -12.17 23.55 -59.17
C SER A 3 -11.44 23.17 -57.87
N ARG A 4 -11.95 23.64 -56.74
CA ARG A 4 -11.50 23.27 -55.39
C ARG A 4 -12.09 21.91 -55.03
N LEU A 5 -11.27 20.86 -55.08
CA LEU A 5 -11.58 19.56 -54.46
C LEU A 5 -11.50 19.68 -52.93
N ARG A 6 -12.62 19.44 -52.24
CA ARG A 6 -12.68 19.34 -50.77
C ARG A 6 -12.24 17.93 -50.34
N PRO A 7 -11.39 17.76 -49.30
CA PRO A 7 -11.11 16.44 -48.75
C PRO A 7 -12.29 15.94 -47.91
N ALA A 8 -12.67 14.69 -48.10
CA ALA A 8 -13.73 14.03 -47.34
C ALA A 8 -13.26 13.72 -45.91
N LYS A 9 -13.91 14.32 -44.91
CA LYS A 9 -13.79 13.91 -43.49
C LYS A 9 -14.36 12.50 -43.33
N LYS A 10 -13.50 11.49 -43.17
CA LYS A 10 -13.89 10.17 -42.67
C LYS A 10 -14.42 10.34 -41.25
N LYS A 11 -15.74 10.17 -41.07
CA LYS A 11 -16.37 10.03 -39.75
C LYS A 11 -15.80 8.79 -39.10
N GLN A 12 -14.93 8.97 -38.11
CA GLN A 12 -14.56 7.90 -37.19
C GLN A 12 -15.86 7.44 -36.51
N GLN A 13 -16.21 6.17 -36.72
CA GLN A 13 -17.26 5.54 -35.92
C GLN A 13 -16.75 5.52 -34.48
N VAL A 14 -17.34 6.39 -33.66
CA VAL A 14 -17.23 6.28 -32.22
C VAL A 14 -17.95 4.99 -31.87
N VAL A 15 -17.19 3.91 -31.67
CA VAL A 15 -17.72 2.68 -31.09
C VAL A 15 -18.11 3.05 -29.66
N THR A 16 -19.36 3.43 -29.47
CA THR A 16 -19.95 3.58 -28.14
C THR A 16 -19.98 2.20 -27.52
N ARG A 17 -18.98 1.90 -26.67
CA ARG A 17 -19.07 0.77 -25.76
C ARG A 17 -20.37 0.93 -24.97
N PRO A 18 -21.23 -0.10 -24.89
CA PRO A 18 -22.42 -0.02 -24.07
C PRO A 18 -21.96 0.24 -22.63
N ARG A 19 -22.34 1.40 -22.07
CA ARG A 19 -22.29 1.64 -20.63
C ARG A 19 -23.37 0.76 -20.03
N THR A 20 -23.03 -0.49 -19.77
CA THR A 20 -23.69 -1.19 -18.67
C THR A 20 -23.59 -0.28 -17.44
N ASP A 21 -24.65 -0.14 -16.66
CA ASP A 21 -24.63 0.43 -15.30
C ASP A 21 -23.75 -0.45 -14.38
N GLN A 22 -22.50 -0.66 -14.78
CA GLN A 22 -21.45 -1.24 -13.98
C GLN A 22 -21.09 -0.15 -12.99
N GLN A 23 -21.81 -0.13 -11.87
CA GLN A 23 -21.34 0.53 -10.66
C GLN A 23 -19.89 0.11 -10.48
N ILE A 24 -18.98 1.08 -10.43
CA ILE A 24 -17.56 0.82 -10.19
C ILE A 24 -17.51 0.01 -8.89
N PRO A 25 -16.95 -1.22 -8.90
CA PRO A 25 -16.87 -2.03 -7.70
C PRO A 25 -16.21 -1.25 -6.57
N ASP A 26 -16.70 -1.43 -5.35
CA ASP A 26 -16.15 -0.73 -4.20
C ASP A 26 -14.74 -1.25 -3.87
N LEU A 27 -13.92 -0.41 -3.22
CA LEU A 27 -12.58 -0.76 -2.79
C LEU A 27 -12.56 -2.08 -2.00
N ALA A 28 -13.55 -2.28 -1.12
CA ALA A 28 -13.67 -3.50 -0.33
C ALA A 28 -13.78 -4.75 -1.20
N GLU A 29 -14.48 -4.69 -2.33
CA GLU A 29 -14.64 -5.83 -3.25
C GLU A 29 -13.31 -6.21 -3.90
N PHE A 30 -12.54 -5.22 -4.37
CA PHE A 30 -11.21 -5.45 -4.92
C PHE A 30 -10.25 -6.02 -3.88
N LEU A 31 -10.28 -5.52 -2.64
CA LEU A 31 -9.47 -6.03 -1.54
C LEU A 31 -9.80 -7.48 -1.17
N LEU A 32 -11.10 -7.84 -1.12
CA LEU A 32 -11.56 -9.21 -0.86
C LEU A 32 -11.11 -10.18 -1.97
N LYS A 33 -11.19 -9.74 -3.23
CA LYS A 33 -10.71 -10.51 -4.39
C LYS A 33 -9.18 -10.51 -4.54
N ARG A 34 -8.47 -9.73 -3.71
CA ARG A 34 -7.02 -9.47 -3.81
C ARG A 34 -6.60 -8.90 -5.17
N ASP A 35 -7.53 -8.21 -5.83
CA ASP A 35 -7.26 -7.49 -7.07
C ASP A 35 -6.64 -6.13 -6.73
N TYR A 36 -5.38 -6.16 -6.32
CA TYR A 36 -4.66 -4.96 -5.91
C TYR A 36 -4.41 -4.01 -7.08
N ALA A 37 -4.33 -4.51 -8.32
CA ALA A 37 -4.14 -3.67 -9.51
C ALA A 37 -5.37 -2.79 -9.77
N ALA A 38 -6.57 -3.36 -9.68
CA ALA A 38 -7.81 -2.61 -9.78
C ALA A 38 -7.98 -1.66 -8.59
N ALA A 39 -7.67 -2.10 -7.36
CA ALA A 39 -7.71 -1.26 -6.17
C ALA A 39 -6.79 -0.04 -6.28
N ILE A 40 -5.54 -0.22 -6.73
CA ILE A 40 -4.59 0.89 -6.98
C ILE A 40 -5.18 1.87 -7.99
N SER A 41 -5.69 1.37 -9.12
CA SER A 41 -6.26 2.21 -10.17
C SER A 41 -7.43 3.05 -9.65
N LEU A 42 -8.30 2.45 -8.83
CA LEU A 42 -9.42 3.14 -8.19
C LEU A 42 -8.94 4.23 -7.21
N LEU A 43 -7.96 3.91 -6.36
CA LEU A 43 -7.43 4.82 -5.35
C LEU A 43 -6.68 6.01 -5.98
N GLU A 44 -5.86 5.78 -7.00
CA GLU A 44 -5.19 6.85 -7.75
C GLU A 44 -6.19 7.76 -8.47
N PHE A 45 -7.27 7.18 -9.01
CA PHE A 45 -8.33 7.96 -9.63
C PHE A 45 -9.03 8.87 -8.60
N LYS A 46 -9.34 8.33 -7.42
CA LYS A 46 -9.90 9.10 -6.29
C LYS A 46 -8.98 10.25 -5.87
N GLN A 47 -7.69 10.00 -5.71
CA GLN A 47 -6.72 11.04 -5.38
C GLN A 47 -6.69 12.16 -6.43
N LYS A 48 -6.67 11.81 -7.73
CA LYS A 48 -6.68 12.79 -8.84
C LYS A 48 -7.94 13.64 -8.91
N ASN A 49 -9.07 13.13 -8.40
CA ASN A 49 -10.33 13.87 -8.34
C ASN A 49 -10.52 14.67 -7.04
N GLY A 50 -9.49 14.77 -6.20
CA GLY A 50 -9.53 15.56 -4.96
C GLY A 50 -10.03 14.80 -3.74
N GLU A 51 -10.26 13.48 -3.83
CA GLU A 51 -10.63 12.64 -2.67
C GLU A 51 -9.38 12.12 -1.92
N LYS A 52 -8.24 12.79 -2.05
CA LYS A 52 -7.02 12.43 -1.32
C LYS A 52 -7.20 12.70 0.17
N ASN A 53 -7.05 11.65 0.97
CA ASN A 53 -7.08 11.70 2.43
C ASN A 53 -6.23 10.56 3.00
N GLU A 54 -6.00 10.59 4.30
CA GLU A 54 -5.16 9.63 5.02
C GLU A 54 -5.61 8.16 4.81
N ILE A 55 -6.92 7.92 4.75
CA ILE A 55 -7.48 6.57 4.52
C ILE A 55 -7.14 6.08 3.11
N THR A 56 -7.27 6.95 2.11
CA THR A 56 -6.97 6.63 0.71
C THR A 56 -5.48 6.35 0.55
N ASP A 57 -4.62 7.16 1.16
CA ASP A 57 -3.16 6.96 1.13
C ASP A 57 -2.76 5.66 1.85
N LEU A 58 -3.37 5.38 3.00
CA LEU A 58 -3.13 4.14 3.76
C LEU A 58 -3.42 2.89 2.91
N TRP A 59 -4.60 2.86 2.28
CA TRP A 59 -5.00 1.74 1.42
C TRP A 59 -4.19 1.67 0.13
N LEU A 60 -3.77 2.82 -0.41
CA LEU A 60 -2.93 2.85 -1.61
C LEU A 60 -1.55 2.27 -1.32
N GLY A 61 -0.91 2.70 -0.22
CA GLY A 61 0.34 2.10 0.26
C GLY A 61 0.19 0.60 0.48
N HIS A 62 -0.90 0.18 1.13
CA HIS A 62 -1.16 -1.24 1.37
C HIS A 62 -1.31 -2.02 0.05
N CYS A 63 -2.05 -1.51 -0.93
CA CYS A 63 -2.21 -2.19 -2.22
C CYS A 63 -0.89 -2.25 -3.01
N TYR A 64 -0.09 -1.18 -2.97
CA TYR A 64 1.27 -1.19 -3.54
C TYR A 64 2.15 -2.26 -2.90
N PHE A 65 2.14 -2.33 -1.57
CA PHE A 65 2.88 -3.36 -0.86
C PHE A 65 2.44 -4.77 -1.25
N ARG A 66 1.12 -5.02 -1.30
CA ARG A 66 0.55 -6.34 -1.62
C ARG A 66 0.72 -6.76 -3.08
N SER A 67 0.91 -5.81 -3.98
CA SER A 67 1.24 -6.07 -5.39
C SER A 67 2.74 -6.29 -5.62
N GLY A 68 3.59 -6.03 -4.62
CA GLY A 68 5.05 -6.21 -4.68
C GLY A 68 5.82 -4.93 -5.02
N ASP A 69 5.13 -3.81 -5.27
CA ASP A 69 5.72 -2.49 -5.51
C ASP A 69 6.12 -1.82 -4.18
N TYR A 70 7.08 -2.41 -3.46
CA TYR A 70 7.50 -1.96 -2.13
C TYR A 70 8.02 -0.52 -2.11
N LYS A 71 8.67 -0.08 -3.19
CA LYS A 71 9.19 1.29 -3.29
C LYS A 71 8.07 2.31 -3.35
N LYS A 72 7.05 2.09 -4.18
CA LYS A 72 5.88 2.99 -4.23
C LYS A 72 5.10 2.97 -2.92
N SER A 73 4.98 1.80 -2.29
CA SER A 73 4.39 1.72 -0.95
C SER A 73 5.14 2.58 0.06
N LEU A 74 6.48 2.52 0.04
CA LEU A 74 7.31 3.34 0.90
C LEU A 74 7.08 4.84 0.62
N ASP A 75 7.10 5.24 -0.66
CA ASP A 75 6.90 6.64 -1.06
C ASP A 75 5.56 7.20 -0.55
N VAL A 76 4.47 6.41 -0.65
CA VAL A 76 3.15 6.81 -0.13
C VAL A 76 3.17 6.96 1.39
N TYR A 77 3.73 6.01 2.12
CA TYR A 77 3.79 6.09 3.59
C TYR A 77 4.73 7.19 4.09
N GLU A 78 5.81 7.47 3.37
CA GLU A 78 6.70 8.60 3.64
C GLU A 78 5.97 9.93 3.42
N GLU A 79 5.17 10.05 2.36
CA GLU A 79 4.31 11.21 2.13
C GLU A 79 3.31 11.38 3.28
N MET A 80 2.65 10.30 3.71
CA MET A 80 1.74 10.33 4.87
C MET A 80 2.44 10.85 6.13
N ARG A 81 3.66 10.37 6.41
CA ARG A 81 4.46 10.81 7.55
C ARG A 81 4.80 12.30 7.45
N ASN A 82 5.22 12.76 6.28
CA ASN A 82 5.58 14.17 6.03
C ASN A 82 4.36 15.10 6.13
N ASN A 83 3.18 14.59 5.82
CA ASN A 83 1.91 15.31 5.97
C ASN A 83 1.38 15.30 7.43
N GLY A 84 2.11 14.70 8.37
CA GLY A 84 1.75 14.69 9.79
C GLY A 84 0.65 13.68 10.14
N SER A 85 0.56 12.55 9.42
CA SER A 85 -0.36 11.46 9.75
C SER A 85 -0.23 11.02 11.20
N GLU A 86 -1.37 10.87 11.88
CA GLU A 86 -1.46 10.44 13.29
C GLU A 86 -1.66 8.92 13.40
N ASN A 87 -1.55 8.19 12.29
CA ASN A 87 -1.74 6.74 12.29
C ASN A 87 -0.64 6.05 13.12
N PRO A 88 -1.00 5.38 14.24
CA PRO A 88 -0.03 4.81 15.17
C PRO A 88 0.76 3.63 14.56
N ASP A 89 0.21 2.97 13.55
CA ASP A 89 0.86 1.85 12.86
C ASP A 89 1.74 2.30 11.68
N LEU A 90 1.70 3.57 11.28
CA LEU A 90 2.46 4.09 10.13
C LEU A 90 3.97 3.81 10.22
N PRO A 91 4.66 4.00 11.38
CA PRO A 91 6.09 3.69 11.44
C PRO A 91 6.37 2.20 11.28
N VAL A 92 5.45 1.32 11.72
CA VAL A 92 5.56 -0.12 11.50
C VAL A 92 5.36 -0.46 10.02
N PHE A 93 4.42 0.19 9.32
CA PHE A 93 4.24 0.01 7.87
C PHE A 93 5.47 0.46 7.07
N LEU A 94 6.07 1.59 7.43
CA LEU A 94 7.36 2.05 6.89
C LEU A 94 8.46 1.01 7.15
N GLY A 95 8.57 0.51 8.39
CA GLY A 95 9.53 -0.51 8.76
C GLY A 95 9.37 -1.80 7.95
N ILE A 96 8.13 -2.24 7.68
CA ILE A 96 7.86 -3.37 6.80
C ILE A 96 8.34 -3.08 5.37
N CYS A 97 8.09 -1.89 4.83
CA CYS A 97 8.56 -1.53 3.48
C CYS A 97 10.09 -1.56 3.40
N TYR A 98 10.78 -0.96 4.37
CA TYR A 98 12.24 -0.99 4.47
C TYR A 98 12.77 -2.43 4.53
N PHE A 99 12.14 -3.31 5.31
CA PHE A 99 12.54 -4.71 5.41
C PHE A 99 12.48 -5.44 4.07
N TYR A 100 11.40 -5.28 3.30
CA TYR A 100 11.25 -5.92 1.99
C TYR A 100 12.16 -5.31 0.91
N LEU A 101 12.60 -4.07 1.11
CA LEU A 101 13.64 -3.43 0.28
C LEU A 101 15.07 -3.83 0.70
N GLY A 102 15.24 -4.63 1.75
CA GLY A 102 16.55 -5.06 2.26
C GLY A 102 17.24 -4.04 3.17
N MET A 103 16.57 -2.94 3.50
CA MET A 103 17.06 -1.87 4.37
C MET A 103 16.79 -2.23 5.84
N TYR A 104 17.48 -3.23 6.37
CA TYR A 104 17.16 -3.81 7.67
C TYR A 104 17.39 -2.88 8.86
N GLU A 105 18.42 -2.01 8.80
CA GLU A 105 18.66 -1.03 9.87
C GLU A 105 17.60 0.06 9.89
N ASP A 106 17.16 0.55 8.73
CA ASP A 106 16.07 1.52 8.63
C ASP A 106 14.75 0.90 9.10
N ALA A 107 14.51 -0.37 8.76
CA ALA A 107 13.36 -1.12 9.25
C ALA A 107 13.34 -1.22 10.78
N LYS A 108 14.52 -1.44 11.40
CA LYS A 108 14.68 -1.46 12.86
C LYS A 108 14.36 -0.08 13.45
N ASN A 109 15.03 0.96 12.96
CA ASN A 109 14.90 2.32 13.46
C ASN A 109 13.46 2.84 13.37
N ALA A 110 12.74 2.51 12.29
CA ALA A 110 11.35 2.90 12.09
C ALA A 110 10.38 2.26 13.10
N ALA A 111 10.68 1.05 13.60
CA ALA A 111 9.77 0.25 14.42
C ALA A 111 10.20 0.06 15.88
N GLU A 112 11.44 0.36 16.25
CA GLU A 112 11.99 0.09 17.59
C GLU A 112 11.38 1.03 18.66
N ASN A 113 11.01 2.25 18.27
CA ASN A 113 10.49 3.28 19.17
C ASN A 113 8.96 3.48 19.11
N THR A 114 8.23 2.53 18.53
CA THR A 114 6.77 2.59 18.46
C THR A 114 6.13 1.87 19.64
N GLU A 115 4.81 2.02 19.79
CA GLU A 115 4.05 1.16 20.69
C GLU A 115 4.26 -0.32 20.33
N ARG A 116 4.36 -1.16 21.36
CA ARG A 116 4.65 -2.57 21.21
C ARG A 116 3.39 -3.32 20.78
N THR A 117 3.26 -3.53 19.48
CA THR A 117 2.17 -4.29 18.88
C THR A 117 2.64 -5.69 18.43
N PRO A 118 1.72 -6.65 18.26
CA PRO A 118 2.06 -7.95 17.69
C PRO A 118 2.69 -7.86 16.29
N LEU A 119 2.25 -6.88 15.50
CA LEU A 119 2.79 -6.63 14.16
C LEU A 119 4.24 -6.13 14.25
N GLN A 120 4.49 -5.15 15.13
CA GLN A 120 5.83 -4.62 15.39
C GLN A 120 6.78 -5.71 15.90
N ASN A 121 6.36 -6.52 16.87
CA ASN A 121 7.19 -7.61 17.39
C ASN A 121 7.54 -8.64 16.30
N ARG A 122 6.62 -8.92 15.38
CA ARG A 122 6.89 -9.82 14.25
C ARG A 122 7.87 -9.22 13.26
N LEU A 123 7.76 -7.93 12.96
CA LEU A 123 8.74 -7.22 12.14
C LEU A 123 10.13 -7.28 12.78
N LEU A 124 10.25 -6.88 14.05
CA LEU A 124 11.53 -6.85 14.76
C LEU A 124 12.14 -8.24 14.93
N PHE A 125 11.33 -9.29 15.12
CA PHE A 125 11.81 -10.68 15.07
C PHE A 125 12.55 -10.98 13.75
N HIS A 126 11.94 -10.63 12.61
CA HIS A 126 12.54 -10.89 11.30
C HIS A 126 13.75 -9.99 11.03
N VAL A 127 13.71 -8.73 11.47
CA VAL A 127 14.83 -7.78 11.38
C VAL A 127 16.03 -8.29 12.19
N SER A 128 15.83 -8.67 13.46
CA SER A 128 16.91 -9.20 14.30
C SER A 128 17.51 -10.48 13.71
N HIS A 129 16.71 -11.35 13.10
CA HIS A 129 17.22 -12.52 12.38
C HIS A 129 18.11 -12.11 11.18
N LYS A 130 17.69 -11.10 10.39
CA LYS A 130 18.45 -10.63 9.24
C LYS A 130 19.73 -9.88 9.62
N LEU A 131 19.76 -9.22 10.76
CA LEU A 131 20.93 -8.51 11.29
C LEU A 131 21.86 -9.40 12.14
N GLY A 132 21.47 -10.65 12.44
CA GLY A 132 22.26 -11.53 13.32
C GLY A 132 22.23 -11.14 14.80
N GLU A 133 21.23 -10.38 15.23
CA GLU A 133 21.08 -9.92 16.62
C GLU A 133 20.44 -11.01 17.52
N GLU A 134 21.17 -12.08 17.83
CA GLU A 134 20.64 -13.28 18.51
C GLU A 134 19.88 -12.99 19.82
N LYS A 135 20.38 -12.10 20.66
CA LYS A 135 19.73 -11.74 21.94
C LYS A 135 18.35 -11.14 21.71
N ARG A 136 18.23 -10.22 20.74
CA ARG A 136 16.97 -9.56 20.39
C ARG A 136 16.04 -10.52 19.67
N LEU A 137 16.57 -11.37 18.80
CA LEU A 137 15.82 -12.43 18.14
C LEU A 137 15.10 -13.32 19.16
N MET A 138 15.82 -13.79 20.18
CA MET A 138 15.25 -14.62 21.25
C MET A 138 14.22 -13.86 22.09
N ALA A 139 14.48 -12.58 22.40
CA ALA A 139 13.51 -11.74 23.11
C ALA A 139 12.20 -11.58 22.31
N HIS A 140 12.28 -11.30 21.01
CA HIS A 140 11.11 -11.19 20.14
C HIS A 140 10.39 -12.54 19.95
N HIS A 141 11.14 -13.64 19.88
CA HIS A 141 10.59 -14.99 19.76
C HIS A 141 9.68 -15.37 20.94
N GLN A 142 10.13 -15.11 22.17
CA GLN A 142 9.35 -15.40 23.38
C GLN A 142 7.98 -14.73 23.36
N LEU A 143 7.87 -13.57 22.73
CA LEU A 143 6.65 -12.77 22.66
C LEU A 143 5.69 -13.21 21.55
N LEU A 144 6.15 -13.99 20.58
CA LEU A 144 5.28 -14.58 19.57
C LEU A 144 4.37 -15.67 20.17
N GLY A 145 4.82 -16.38 21.21
CA GLY A 145 4.10 -17.50 21.83
C GLY A 145 3.03 -17.11 22.85
N VAL A 146 2.98 -15.87 23.32
CA VAL A 146 2.11 -15.45 24.46
C VAL A 146 0.62 -15.37 24.07
N LYS A 147 0.26 -15.44 22.79
CA LYS A 147 -1.14 -15.30 22.32
C LYS A 147 -2.00 -16.58 22.39
N LEU A 148 -1.48 -17.73 22.82
CA LEU A 148 -2.29 -18.95 22.96
C LEU A 148 -2.91 -19.14 24.36
N ALA A 149 -2.68 -18.22 25.31
CA ALA A 149 -3.13 -18.39 26.70
C ALA A 149 -4.41 -17.64 27.09
N PHE A 150 -5.00 -16.82 26.20
CA PHE A 150 -6.19 -15.99 26.52
C PHE A 150 -7.43 -16.32 25.66
N GLN A 151 -7.64 -17.61 25.38
CA GLN A 151 -8.95 -18.13 24.95
C GLN A 151 -9.21 -19.46 25.68
N LYS A 152 -9.70 -19.37 26.91
CA LYS A 152 -10.51 -20.40 27.57
C LYS A 152 -11.71 -19.73 28.21
#